data_AF-A0A9D8TTZ2-F1
#
_entry.id   AF-A0A9D8TTZ2-F1
#
_cell.length_a   1.000
_cell.length_b   1.000
_cell.length_c   1.000
_cell.angle_alpha   90.00
_cell.angle_beta   90.00
_cell.angle_gamma   90.00
#
_symmetry.space_group_name_H-M   'P 1'
#
loop_
_entity.id
_entity.type
_entity.pdbx_description
1 polymer ?
#
loop_
_entity_poly.entity_id
_entity_poly.type
_entity_poly.pdbx_seq_one_letter_code
_entity_poly.pdbx_strand_id
1 'polypeptide(L)'
;MNIRTLLLLSAAVSFVALLCPEADATGGYEAPLPPPELGEHLTSYRTDNQKKGAPVAVYDGTAGGTESRNNESSAGGNVRELKEVVTDYVFVPNKNVPVYTGGETVLSFTDRQTGKPLAVSSVRVSNSGFSASSDRSSVIITPTGRNTSAKIRIVLENRTGYPLIFELSYMRSRHNVRNIENIKI
;
A
#
# COMPACT_ATOMS: atom_id res chain seq x y z
N MET A 1 -62.77 15.81 9.74
CA MET A 1 -61.88 16.31 8.67
C MET A 1 -61.04 17.44 9.23
N ASN A 2 -59.74 17.37 9.01
CA ASN A 2 -58.71 17.85 9.93
C ASN A 2 -58.36 19.34 9.81
N ILE A 3 -57.99 19.85 10.98
CA ILE A 3 -57.49 21.20 11.30
C ILE A 3 -56.19 21.46 10.53
N ARG A 4 -56.16 22.56 9.77
CA ARG A 4 -54.94 23.09 9.12
C ARG A 4 -54.15 23.90 10.14
N THR A 5 -53.18 23.25 10.77
CA THR A 5 -52.20 23.91 11.64
C THR A 5 -51.02 24.37 10.79
N LEU A 6 -50.93 25.69 10.56
CA LEU A 6 -49.81 26.35 9.89
C LEU A 6 -48.69 26.53 10.92
N LEU A 7 -47.56 25.86 10.71
CA LEU A 7 -46.41 25.85 11.60
C LEU A 7 -45.46 27.00 11.19
N LEU A 8 -45.46 28.09 11.96
CA LEU A 8 -44.53 29.21 11.83
C LEU A 8 -43.18 28.82 12.45
N LEU A 9 -42.13 28.76 11.64
CA LEU A 9 -40.75 28.52 12.05
C LEU A 9 -40.08 29.88 12.35
N SER A 10 -39.90 30.23 13.63
CA SER A 10 -39.11 31.41 14.04
C SER A 10 -37.64 31.03 14.19
N ALA A 11 -36.78 31.51 13.29
CA ALA A 11 -35.33 31.43 13.43
C ALA A 11 -34.86 32.55 14.37
N ALA A 12 -34.41 32.20 15.58
CA ALA A 12 -33.71 33.11 16.47
C ALA A 12 -32.20 32.94 16.27
N VAL A 13 -31.60 33.95 15.66
CA VAL A 13 -30.14 34.14 15.58
C VAL A 13 -29.71 34.84 16.86
N SER A 14 -28.93 34.17 17.71
CA SER A 14 -28.27 34.81 18.85
C SER A 14 -26.76 34.71 18.67
N PHE A 15 -26.18 35.82 18.21
CA PHE A 15 -24.75 36.14 18.34
C PHE A 15 -24.49 36.53 19.79
N VAL A 16 -23.65 35.76 20.50
CA VAL A 16 -23.03 36.20 21.75
C VAL A 16 -21.56 36.47 21.45
N ALA A 17 -21.21 37.74 21.50
CA ALA A 17 -19.86 38.24 21.43
C ALA A 17 -19.35 38.61 22.83
N LEU A 18 -18.02 38.56 22.97
CA LEU A 18 -17.17 39.00 24.08
C LEU A 18 -17.19 38.18 25.38
N LEU A 19 -16.02 37.60 25.70
CA LEU A 19 -15.09 38.21 26.66
C LEU A 19 -13.78 37.39 26.65
N CYS A 20 -12.72 37.97 26.09
CA CYS A 20 -11.34 37.58 26.38
C CYS A 20 -10.94 38.25 27.70
N PRO A 21 -10.46 37.52 28.71
CA PRO A 21 -9.54 38.07 29.67
C PRO A 21 -8.11 37.90 29.14
N GLU A 22 -7.45 39.05 28.94
CA GLU A 22 -6.00 39.16 28.91
C GLU A 22 -5.44 38.63 30.23
N ALA A 23 -4.44 37.74 30.16
CA ALA A 23 -3.58 37.42 31.28
C ALA A 23 -2.16 37.83 30.90
N ASP A 24 -1.68 38.79 31.69
CA ASP A 24 -0.35 39.39 31.64
C ASP A 24 0.77 38.36 31.67
N ALA A 25 1.85 38.72 30.99
CA ALA A 25 3.12 38.02 30.96
C ALA A 25 3.84 38.08 32.31
N THR A 26 4.51 36.99 32.68
CA THR A 26 5.91 36.95 33.16
C THR A 26 6.24 35.54 33.67
N GLY A 27 6.41 34.60 32.75
CA GLY A 27 7.09 33.34 32.99
C GLY A 27 8.27 33.27 32.02
N GLY A 28 9.49 33.34 32.53
CA GLY A 28 10.71 33.25 31.71
C GLY A 28 10.66 31.98 30.86
N TYR A 29 10.65 32.15 29.54
CA TYR A 29 10.88 31.05 28.61
C TYR A 29 12.37 30.73 28.64
N GLU A 30 12.76 29.78 29.49
CA GLU A 30 14.04 29.11 29.32
C GLU A 30 13.88 28.10 28.18
N ALA A 31 14.54 28.36 27.06
CA ALA A 31 14.51 27.45 25.92
C ALA A 31 15.13 26.11 26.35
N PRO A 32 14.50 24.96 26.06
CA PRO A 32 15.12 23.67 26.31
C PRO A 32 16.44 23.59 25.54
N LEU A 33 17.46 23.02 26.16
CA LEU A 33 18.77 22.80 25.54
C LEU A 33 18.57 22.19 24.14
N PRO A 34 19.27 22.71 23.11
CA PRO A 34 19.16 22.16 21.78
C PRO A 34 19.50 20.66 21.83
N PRO A 35 18.78 19.82 21.07
CA PRO A 35 19.12 18.42 20.99
C PRO A 35 20.58 18.30 20.52
N PRO A 36 21.35 17.35 21.06
CA PRO A 36 22.72 17.14 20.64
C PRO A 36 22.74 16.93 19.12
N GLU A 37 23.60 17.70 18.44
CA GLU A 37 23.81 17.52 17.01
C GLU A 37 24.19 16.07 16.75
N LEU A 38 23.61 15.46 15.72
CA LEU A 38 24.01 14.17 15.19
C LEU A 38 25.39 14.31 14.54
N GLY A 39 26.40 14.57 15.36
CA GLY A 39 27.80 14.68 15.01
C GLY A 39 28.38 13.31 14.68
N GLU A 40 28.94 13.23 13.47
CA GLU A 40 30.06 12.37 13.07
C GLU A 40 29.90 10.83 13.05
N HIS A 41 28.73 10.26 13.31
CA HIS A 41 28.56 8.80 13.26
C HIS A 41 27.87 8.25 12.00
N LEU A 42 27.97 8.92 10.86
CA LEU A 42 27.46 8.39 9.57
C LEU A 42 28.26 7.17 9.04
N THR A 43 29.38 6.81 9.66
CA THR A 43 30.24 5.70 9.23
C THR A 43 30.22 4.48 10.15
N SER A 44 29.53 4.54 11.30
CA SER A 44 29.58 3.49 12.33
C SER A 44 28.71 2.26 12.01
N TYR A 45 27.86 2.30 10.98
CA TYR A 45 27.03 1.16 10.56
C TYR A 45 27.66 0.25 9.51
N ARG A 46 28.97 0.37 9.22
CA ARG A 46 29.65 -0.64 8.41
C ARG A 46 29.93 -1.89 9.23
N THR A 47 29.35 -3.02 8.81
CA THR A 47 29.72 -4.34 9.33
C THR A 47 31.19 -4.63 9.03
N ASP A 48 31.84 -5.48 9.84
CA ASP A 48 33.28 -5.77 9.69
C ASP A 48 33.64 -6.30 8.28
N ASN A 49 32.69 -6.96 7.62
CA ASN A 49 32.79 -7.41 6.23
C ASN A 49 32.92 -6.27 5.21
N GLN A 50 32.42 -5.07 5.51
CA GLN A 50 32.52 -3.88 4.65
C GLN A 50 33.80 -3.06 4.90
N LYS A 51 34.46 -3.27 6.05
CA LYS A 51 35.75 -2.61 6.39
C LYS A 51 36.96 -3.37 5.85
N LYS A 52 36.81 -4.67 5.58
CA LYS A 52 37.85 -5.52 5.02
C LYS A 52 37.90 -5.36 3.50
N GLY A 53 38.39 -4.21 3.03
CA GLY A 53 38.76 -4.08 1.63
C GLY A 53 39.88 -5.07 1.30
N ALA A 54 39.60 -6.05 0.45
CA ALA A 54 40.55 -6.78 -0.42
C ALA A 54 39.81 -7.96 -1.09
N PRO A 55 40.40 -8.62 -2.08
CA PRO A 55 40.70 -8.16 -3.44
C PRO A 55 39.99 -9.06 -4.47
N VAL A 56 40.14 -8.74 -5.76
CA VAL A 56 39.78 -9.62 -6.87
C VAL A 56 40.63 -10.90 -6.81
N ALA A 57 40.01 -12.08 -6.72
CA ALA A 57 40.65 -13.37 -7.01
C ALA A 57 39.64 -14.46 -7.41
N VAL A 58 39.64 -14.75 -8.70
CA VAL A 58 39.62 -16.04 -9.40
C VAL A 58 39.41 -17.34 -8.59
N TYR A 59 38.37 -18.07 -9.01
CA TYR A 59 38.17 -19.54 -9.19
C TYR A 59 38.12 -20.56 -8.02
N ASP A 60 37.21 -21.52 -8.24
CA ASP A 60 37.06 -22.91 -7.80
C ASP A 60 36.48 -23.31 -6.43
N GLY A 61 35.66 -24.37 -6.49
CA GLY A 61 35.65 -25.40 -5.45
C GLY A 61 34.57 -25.33 -4.35
N THR A 62 33.36 -25.79 -4.70
CA THR A 62 32.57 -26.79 -3.94
C THR A 62 32.43 -26.66 -2.41
N ALA A 63 31.23 -26.33 -1.92
CA ALA A 63 30.51 -27.09 -0.87
C ALA A 63 29.16 -26.47 -0.48
N GLY A 64 28.07 -27.19 -0.80
CA GLY A 64 26.99 -27.49 0.16
C GLY A 64 26.02 -26.37 0.57
N GLY A 65 25.03 -26.11 -0.27
CA GLY A 65 23.79 -25.42 0.12
C GLY A 65 22.70 -25.74 -0.91
N THR A 66 21.78 -26.64 -0.55
CA THR A 66 20.76 -27.22 -1.43
C THR A 66 19.78 -26.18 -1.97
N GLU A 67 20.03 -25.68 -3.19
CA GLU A 67 18.99 -25.02 -4.00
C GLU A 67 18.19 -26.10 -4.73
N SER A 68 16.92 -26.28 -4.35
CA SER A 68 15.97 -27.08 -5.11
C SER A 68 15.68 -26.41 -6.46
N ARG A 69 16.47 -26.79 -7.47
CA ARG A 69 16.22 -26.53 -8.88
C ARG A 69 15.12 -27.48 -9.35
N ASN A 70 13.87 -27.04 -9.36
CA ASN A 70 12.88 -27.66 -10.24
C ASN A 70 13.09 -27.09 -11.64
N ASN A 71 13.90 -27.80 -12.42
CA ASN A 71 14.07 -27.58 -13.84
C ASN A 71 13.05 -28.47 -14.55
N GLU A 72 11.87 -27.93 -14.85
CA GLU A 72 10.94 -28.56 -15.80
C GLU A 72 10.80 -27.65 -17.02
N SER A 73 11.28 -28.21 -18.13
CA SER A 73 11.29 -27.65 -19.47
C SER A 73 9.87 -27.38 -19.96
N SER A 74 9.61 -26.19 -20.49
CA SER A 74 8.46 -25.95 -21.37
C SER A 74 8.75 -24.82 -22.36
N ALA A 75 8.82 -25.22 -23.62
CA ALA A 75 8.48 -24.47 -24.83
C ALA A 75 8.53 -22.93 -24.78
N GLY A 76 9.61 -22.36 -25.32
CA GLY A 76 9.53 -21.43 -26.45
C GLY A 76 8.53 -20.28 -26.40
N GLY A 77 8.44 -19.56 -25.28
CA GLY A 77 7.98 -18.20 -25.23
C GLY A 77 9.01 -17.39 -24.45
N ASN A 78 9.41 -16.21 -24.93
CA ASN A 78 10.18 -15.26 -24.11
C ASN A 78 9.26 -14.77 -22.98
N VAL A 79 9.01 -15.62 -21.98
CA VAL A 79 8.32 -15.24 -20.75
C VAL A 79 9.31 -14.40 -19.96
N ARG A 80 9.12 -13.09 -20.03
CA ARG A 80 9.92 -12.13 -19.27
C ARG A 80 9.74 -12.45 -17.79
N GLU A 81 10.78 -12.96 -17.15
CA GLU A 81 10.76 -13.30 -15.73
C GLU A 81 10.43 -12.06 -14.89
N LEU A 82 9.40 -12.18 -14.04
CA LEU A 82 8.97 -11.10 -13.15
C LEU A 82 9.65 -11.26 -11.79
N LYS A 83 10.21 -10.17 -11.28
CA LYS A 83 10.71 -10.14 -9.90
C LYS A 83 9.54 -10.07 -8.94
N GLU A 84 9.44 -11.03 -8.02
CA GLU A 84 8.37 -11.03 -7.03
C GLU A 84 8.70 -10.18 -5.80
N VAL A 85 7.71 -9.46 -5.30
CA VAL A 85 7.75 -8.71 -4.04
C VAL A 85 6.46 -9.03 -3.30
N VAL A 86 6.56 -9.55 -2.08
CA VAL A 86 5.40 -9.98 -1.28
C VAL A 86 5.22 -9.04 -0.10
N THR A 87 3.97 -8.64 0.16
CA THR A 87 3.59 -7.79 1.28
C THR A 87 2.32 -8.31 1.95
N ASP A 88 2.37 -8.54 3.25
CA ASP A 88 1.23 -9.01 4.05
C ASP A 88 0.71 -7.90 4.97
N TYR A 89 -0.60 -7.66 4.99
CA TYR A 89 -1.21 -6.67 5.90
C TYR A 89 -2.71 -6.89 6.14
N VAL A 90 -3.23 -6.26 7.20
CA VAL A 90 -4.68 -6.17 7.45
C VAL A 90 -5.25 -5.02 6.64
N PHE A 91 -6.40 -5.20 6.01
CA PHE A 91 -7.02 -4.21 5.14
C PHE A 91 -7.03 -2.79 5.71
N VAL A 92 -6.54 -1.86 4.89
CA VAL A 92 -6.55 -0.42 5.16
C VAL A 92 -7.35 0.25 4.04
N PRO A 93 -8.43 0.98 4.35
CA PRO A 93 -9.22 1.69 3.35
C PRO A 93 -8.38 2.70 2.57
N ASN A 94 -8.58 2.76 1.24
CA ASN A 94 -7.87 3.67 0.34
C ASN A 94 -6.35 3.54 0.39
N LYS A 95 -5.81 2.37 0.80
CA LYS A 95 -4.37 2.13 0.72
C LYS A 95 -3.91 2.29 -0.72
N ASN A 96 -2.76 2.95 -0.87
CA ASN A 96 -2.08 3.06 -2.14
C ASN A 96 -1.35 1.75 -2.48
N VAL A 97 -1.68 1.19 -3.64
CA VAL A 97 -1.20 -0.09 -4.18
C VAL A 97 -0.33 0.22 -5.42
N PRO A 98 0.97 -0.04 -5.37
CA PRO A 98 1.87 0.25 -6.48
C PRO A 98 1.75 -0.82 -7.57
N VAL A 99 1.60 -0.38 -8.82
CA VAL A 99 1.57 -1.21 -10.02
C VAL A 99 2.74 -0.82 -10.92
N TYR A 100 3.66 -1.75 -11.14
CA TYR A 100 4.94 -1.48 -11.78
C TYR A 100 4.91 -1.64 -13.31
N THR A 101 5.73 -0.86 -13.99
CA THR A 101 5.86 -0.88 -15.46
C THR A 101 6.30 -2.26 -15.96
N GLY A 102 5.57 -2.83 -16.93
CA GLY A 102 5.87 -4.15 -17.47
C GLY A 102 5.69 -5.29 -16.45
N GLY A 103 5.04 -5.03 -15.32
CA GLY A 103 4.73 -6.00 -14.29
C GLY A 103 3.24 -6.03 -13.96
N GLU A 104 2.91 -6.63 -12.82
CA GLU A 104 1.54 -6.79 -12.37
C GLU A 104 1.45 -6.70 -10.85
N THR A 105 0.24 -6.51 -10.35
CA THR A 105 -0.05 -6.53 -8.92
C THR A 105 -1.16 -7.51 -8.63
N VAL A 106 -0.92 -8.44 -7.71
CA VAL A 106 -1.86 -9.48 -7.32
C VAL A 106 -2.33 -9.16 -5.91
N LEU A 107 -3.62 -8.87 -5.77
CA LEU A 107 -4.26 -8.71 -4.46
C LEU A 107 -4.94 -10.03 -4.09
N SER A 108 -4.56 -10.63 -2.98
CA SER A 108 -5.14 -11.90 -2.49
C SER A 108 -5.86 -11.67 -1.17
N PHE A 109 -7.08 -12.18 -1.04
CA PHE A 109 -7.94 -11.91 0.11
C PHE A 109 -8.10 -13.15 0.98
N THR A 110 -7.86 -12.99 2.28
CA THR A 110 -8.05 -14.04 3.27
C THR A 110 -8.86 -13.52 4.46
N ASP A 111 -9.70 -14.37 5.02
CA ASP A 111 -10.44 -14.08 6.23
C ASP A 111 -9.48 -14.04 7.43
N ARG A 112 -9.49 -12.96 8.21
CA ARG A 112 -8.54 -12.76 9.30
C ARG A 112 -8.69 -13.79 10.43
N GLN A 113 -9.90 -14.31 10.66
CA GLN A 113 -10.17 -15.21 11.78
C GLN A 113 -9.89 -16.67 11.42
N THR A 114 -10.33 -17.09 10.23
CA THR A 114 -10.30 -18.47 9.78
C THR A 114 -9.11 -18.77 8.86
N GLY A 115 -8.45 -17.75 8.31
CA GLY A 115 -7.36 -17.89 7.34
C GLY A 115 -7.81 -18.37 5.97
N LYS A 116 -9.11 -18.56 5.73
CA LYS A 116 -9.64 -19.08 4.47
C LYS A 116 -9.59 -18.02 3.36
N PRO A 117 -9.31 -18.39 2.10
CA PRO A 117 -9.41 -17.47 0.98
C PRO A 117 -10.84 -16.94 0.81
N LEU A 118 -10.97 -15.65 0.49
CA LEU A 118 -12.25 -14.99 0.24
C LEU A 118 -12.43 -14.77 -1.26
N ALA A 119 -13.51 -15.31 -1.81
CA ALA A 119 -13.80 -15.19 -3.24
C ALA A 119 -14.22 -13.77 -3.63
N VAL A 120 -13.79 -13.35 -4.82
CA VAL A 120 -14.06 -12.06 -5.43
C VAL A 120 -15.30 -12.17 -6.32
N SER A 121 -16.33 -11.41 -5.98
CA SER A 121 -17.59 -11.32 -6.74
C SER A 121 -17.48 -10.37 -7.94
N SER A 122 -16.85 -9.21 -7.77
CA SER A 122 -16.70 -8.24 -8.86
C SER A 122 -15.56 -7.26 -8.63
N VAL A 123 -15.01 -6.75 -9.73
CA VAL A 123 -13.92 -5.77 -9.75
C VAL A 123 -14.26 -4.66 -10.74
N ARG A 124 -14.02 -3.41 -10.36
CA ARG A 124 -14.14 -2.25 -11.26
C ARG A 124 -13.02 -1.24 -11.01
N VAL A 125 -12.35 -0.83 -12.07
CA VAL A 125 -11.36 0.26 -12.06
C VAL A 125 -12.03 1.56 -12.51
N SER A 126 -11.74 2.67 -11.86
CA SER A 126 -12.40 3.96 -12.11
C SER A 126 -12.03 4.61 -13.45
N ASN A 127 -10.95 4.18 -14.09
CA ASN A 127 -10.50 4.70 -15.39
C ASN A 127 -9.75 3.63 -16.19
N SER A 128 -9.34 3.97 -17.41
CA SER A 128 -8.63 3.05 -18.32
C SER A 128 -7.12 3.04 -18.12
N GLY A 129 -6.58 3.52 -16.99
CA GLY A 129 -5.14 3.52 -16.70
C GLY A 129 -4.60 2.16 -16.31
N PHE A 130 -5.48 1.31 -15.77
CA PHE A 130 -5.17 -0.03 -15.30
C PHE A 130 -6.26 -0.99 -15.80
N SER A 131 -5.86 -2.20 -16.13
CA SER A 131 -6.77 -3.33 -16.33
C SER A 131 -6.75 -4.19 -15.08
N ALA A 132 -7.90 -4.75 -14.71
CA ALA A 132 -7.99 -5.69 -13.61
C ALA A 132 -8.85 -6.89 -14.00
N SER A 133 -8.41 -8.08 -13.62
CA SER A 133 -9.16 -9.32 -13.71
C SER A 133 -9.19 -10.01 -12.34
N SER A 134 -10.24 -10.76 -12.06
CA SER A 134 -10.33 -11.58 -10.84
C SER A 134 -10.16 -13.05 -11.17
N ASP A 135 -9.36 -13.75 -10.37
CA ASP A 135 -9.27 -15.20 -10.36
C ASP A 135 -9.56 -15.71 -8.95
N ARG A 136 -10.74 -16.31 -8.77
CA ARG A 136 -11.24 -16.87 -7.51
C ARG A 136 -11.11 -15.88 -6.34
N SER A 137 -10.05 -16.00 -5.54
CA SER A 137 -9.77 -15.20 -4.34
C SER A 137 -8.76 -14.07 -4.54
N SER A 138 -8.39 -13.80 -5.78
CA SER A 138 -7.35 -12.84 -6.11
C SER A 138 -7.77 -11.91 -7.25
N VAL A 139 -7.17 -10.72 -7.28
CA VAL A 139 -7.34 -9.73 -8.35
C VAL A 139 -5.97 -9.41 -8.93
N ILE A 140 -5.81 -9.59 -10.23
CA ILE A 140 -4.60 -9.28 -10.98
C ILE A 140 -4.80 -7.91 -11.65
N ILE A 141 -3.85 -7.01 -11.45
CA ILE A 141 -3.89 -5.64 -11.92
C ILE A 141 -2.65 -5.38 -12.77
N THR A 142 -2.87 -4.88 -13.99
CA THR A 142 -1.79 -4.59 -14.95
C THR A 142 -1.91 -3.13 -15.40
N PRO A 143 -0.80 -2.39 -15.52
CA PRO A 143 -0.86 -1.02 -16.02
C PRO A 143 -1.06 -1.02 -17.53
N THR A 144 -1.87 -0.08 -18.03
CA THR A 144 -2.09 0.10 -19.48
C THR A 144 -1.23 1.22 -20.08
N GLY A 145 -0.54 2.00 -19.24
CA GLY A 145 0.27 3.15 -19.63
C GLY A 145 -0.49 4.46 -19.85
N ARG A 146 -1.82 4.51 -19.68
CA ARG A 146 -2.65 5.69 -20.01
C ARG A 146 -2.84 6.70 -18.88
N ASN A 147 -2.86 6.25 -17.61
CA ASN A 147 -2.98 7.13 -16.44
C ASN A 147 -2.00 6.69 -15.35
N THR A 148 -1.67 7.61 -14.43
CA THR A 148 -0.75 7.35 -13.32
C THR A 148 -1.44 6.91 -12.04
N SER A 149 -2.75 7.16 -11.89
CA SER A 149 -3.52 6.76 -10.73
C SER A 149 -4.97 6.38 -11.07
N ALA A 150 -5.57 5.54 -10.23
CA ALA A 150 -6.98 5.15 -10.34
C ALA A 150 -7.50 4.67 -8.98
N LYS A 151 -8.81 4.55 -8.82
CA LYS A 151 -9.41 3.79 -7.72
C LYS A 151 -9.87 2.45 -8.25
N ILE A 152 -9.67 1.41 -7.46
CA ILE A 152 -10.23 0.08 -7.73
C ILE A 152 -11.23 -0.28 -6.65
N ARG A 153 -12.39 -0.75 -7.09
CA ARG A 153 -13.48 -1.26 -6.26
C ARG A 153 -13.55 -2.77 -6.39
N ILE A 154 -13.43 -3.47 -5.28
CA ILE A 154 -13.46 -4.94 -5.22
C ILE A 154 -14.60 -5.34 -4.28
N VAL A 155 -15.47 -6.23 -4.74
CA VAL A 155 -16.56 -6.79 -3.93
C VAL A 155 -16.23 -8.26 -3.69
N LEU A 156 -16.22 -8.67 -2.42
CA LEU A 156 -16.09 -10.08 -2.03
C LEU A 156 -17.47 -10.74 -1.95
N GLU A 157 -17.55 -12.04 -2.25
CA GLU A 157 -18.82 -12.78 -2.29
C GLU A 157 -19.57 -12.74 -0.94
N ASN A 158 -18.85 -12.86 0.17
CA ASN A 158 -19.43 -12.81 1.52
C ASN A 158 -19.65 -11.38 2.05
N ARG A 159 -19.33 -10.33 1.27
CA ARG A 159 -19.38 -8.93 1.69
C ARG A 159 -19.89 -7.99 0.58
N THR A 160 -21.01 -8.33 -0.03
CA THR A 160 -21.58 -7.58 -1.17
C THR A 160 -21.93 -6.11 -0.85
N GLY A 161 -22.27 -5.79 0.40
CA GLY A 161 -22.59 -4.43 0.85
C GLY A 161 -21.39 -3.54 1.20
N TYR A 162 -20.19 -4.12 1.33
CA TYR A 162 -19.00 -3.41 1.83
C TYR A 162 -17.82 -3.61 0.86
N PRO A 163 -17.80 -2.86 -0.27
CA PRO A 163 -16.72 -2.97 -1.22
C PRO A 163 -15.40 -2.50 -0.61
N LEU A 164 -14.32 -3.20 -0.96
CA LEU A 164 -12.96 -2.77 -0.67
C LEU A 164 -12.52 -1.75 -1.73
N ILE A 165 -11.99 -0.61 -1.28
CA ILE A 165 -11.50 0.46 -2.15
C ILE A 165 -10.01 0.63 -1.90
N PHE A 166 -9.23 0.56 -2.98
CA PHE A 166 -7.80 0.86 -3.01
C PHE A 166 -7.51 1.97 -4.01
N GLU A 167 -6.40 2.67 -3.79
CA GLU A 167 -5.84 3.60 -4.77
C GLU A 167 -4.69 2.91 -5.50
N LEU A 168 -4.70 2.95 -6.83
CA LEU A 168 -3.64 2.40 -7.65
C LEU A 168 -2.67 3.52 -8.03
N SER A 169 -1.37 3.24 -7.96
CA SER A 169 -0.33 4.14 -8.45
C SER A 169 0.58 3.44 -9.44
N TYR A 170 0.76 4.05 -10.60
CA TYR A 170 1.67 3.56 -11.62
C TYR A 170 3.12 3.90 -11.26
N MET A 171 3.97 2.88 -11.20
CA MET A 171 5.36 3.01 -10.79
C MET A 171 6.33 2.76 -11.94
N ARG A 172 7.15 3.78 -12.24
CA ARG A 172 8.19 3.76 -13.27
C ARG A 172 9.59 3.45 -12.74
N SER A 173 9.79 3.53 -11.42
CA SER A 173 11.11 3.35 -10.79
C SER A 173 11.62 1.92 -10.86
N ARG A 174 10.73 0.93 -11.02
CA ARG A 174 11.06 -0.48 -11.18
C ARG A 174 10.24 -1.06 -12.32
N HIS A 175 10.82 -2.05 -12.99
CA HIS A 175 10.23 -2.72 -14.14
C HIS A 175 10.10 -4.22 -13.88
N ASN A 176 9.10 -4.86 -14.49
CA ASN A 176 8.90 -6.31 -14.43
C ASN A 176 8.76 -6.85 -13.00
N VAL A 177 8.02 -6.13 -12.15
CA VAL A 177 7.78 -6.57 -10.78
C VAL A 177 6.38 -7.16 -10.70
N ARG A 178 6.27 -8.35 -10.14
CA ARG A 178 5.01 -8.90 -9.63
C ARG A 178 4.91 -8.51 -8.16
N ASN A 179 4.07 -7.52 -7.86
CA ASN A 179 3.78 -7.10 -6.50
C ASN A 179 2.63 -7.95 -5.96
N ILE A 180 2.87 -8.77 -4.94
CA ILE A 180 1.87 -9.65 -4.34
C ILE A 180 1.47 -9.05 -3.00
N GLU A 181 0.21 -8.69 -2.85
CA GLU A 181 -0.36 -8.15 -1.62
C GLU A 181 -1.34 -9.14 -1.01
N ASN A 182 -0.96 -9.74 0.11
CA ASN A 182 -1.79 -10.66 0.87
C ASN A 182 -2.55 -9.88 1.94
N ILE A 183 -3.87 -9.80 1.77
CA ILE A 183 -4.73 -8.91 2.52
C ILE A 183 -5.61 -9.72 3.44
N LYS A 184 -5.49 -9.47 4.75
CA LYS A 184 -6.37 -10.02 5.77
C LYS A 184 -7.57 -9.10 5.97
N ILE A 185 -8.76 -9.66 5.78
CA ILE A 185 -10.07 -8.99 5.83
C ILE A 185 -10.76 -9.25 7.16
#